data_AF-A0A923WC32-F1
#
_entry.id   AF-A0A923WC32-F1
#
_cell.length_a   1.000
_cell.length_b   1.000
_cell.length_c   1.000
_cell.angle_alpha   90.00
_cell.angle_beta   90.00
_cell.angle_gamma   90.00
#
_symmetry.space_group_name_H-M   'P 1'
#
loop_
_entity.id
_entity.type
_entity.pdbx_description
1 polymer ?
#
loop_
_entity_poly.entity_id
_entity_poly.type
_entity_poly.pdbx_seq_one_letter_code
_entity_poly.pdbx_strand_id
1 'polypeptide(L)'
;MKKIFRIGKYVLILPALILLYLASAFLFSSIPYNTSFVQSTNDPVAIFLHTNGVHTDILVPAVHSFQDWDTLLPDVPAATAYIAFGWGDKGFYLNTPTWGDLTFPTAFKAASGLSTTAMHVSYFKNIPVISEQT
;
A
#
# COMPACT_ATOMS: atom_id res chain seq x y z
N MET A 1 -32.93 -14.50 -32.70
CA MET A 1 -32.92 -15.15 -31.36
C MET A 1 -31.54 -15.62 -30.91
N LYS A 2 -30.80 -16.46 -31.67
CA LYS A 2 -29.44 -16.92 -31.29
C LYS A 2 -28.38 -15.81 -31.08
N LYS A 3 -28.48 -14.67 -31.79
CA LYS A 3 -27.56 -13.52 -31.64
C LYS A 3 -27.77 -12.72 -30.34
N ILE A 4 -29.02 -12.59 -29.88
CA ILE A 4 -29.37 -11.90 -28.62
C ILE A 4 -28.85 -12.69 -27.41
N PHE A 5 -29.00 -14.02 -27.43
CA PHE A 5 -28.38 -14.89 -26.42
C PHE A 5 -26.84 -14.85 -26.44
N ARG A 6 -26.22 -14.70 -27.62
CA ARG A 6 -24.76 -14.52 -27.72
C ARG A 6 -24.29 -13.17 -27.17
N ILE A 7 -25.08 -12.11 -27.23
CA ILE A 7 -24.73 -10.80 -26.65
C ILE A 7 -24.97 -10.81 -25.13
N GLY A 8 -26.07 -11.43 -24.67
CA GLY A 8 -26.39 -11.58 -23.25
C GLY A 8 -25.31 -12.29 -22.45
N LYS A 9 -24.63 -13.31 -23.01
CA LYS A 9 -23.50 -13.96 -22.31
C LYS A 9 -22.30 -13.02 -22.09
N TYR A 10 -22.02 -12.07 -22.99
CA TYR A 10 -20.89 -11.15 -22.84
C TYR A 10 -21.20 -10.05 -21.82
N VAL A 11 -22.47 -9.67 -21.68
CA VAL A 11 -22.94 -8.73 -20.65
C VAL A 11 -22.72 -9.30 -19.24
N LEU A 12 -22.84 -10.63 -19.06
CA LEU A 12 -22.63 -11.28 -17.76
C LEU A 12 -21.16 -11.51 -17.39
N ILE A 13 -20.22 -11.38 -18.34
CA ILE A 13 -18.79 -11.62 -18.07
C ILE A 13 -18.23 -10.59 -17.11
N LEU A 14 -18.51 -9.30 -17.33
CA LEU A 14 -17.96 -8.24 -16.49
C LEU A 14 -18.44 -8.35 -15.02
N PRO A 15 -19.74 -8.51 -14.73
CA PRO A 15 -20.20 -8.79 -13.37
C PRO A 15 -19.60 -10.06 -12.78
N ALA A 16 -19.49 -11.14 -13.57
CA ALA A 16 -18.90 -12.39 -13.09
C ALA A 16 -17.41 -12.22 -12.72
N LEU A 17 -16.64 -11.45 -13.49
CA LEU A 17 -15.24 -11.14 -13.18
C LEU A 17 -15.11 -10.28 -11.91
N ILE A 18 -16.00 -9.30 -11.72
CA ILE A 18 -16.03 -8.48 -10.50
C ILE A 18 -16.35 -9.37 -9.29
N LEU A 19 -17.37 -10.23 -9.39
CA LEU A 19 -17.73 -11.15 -8.33
C LEU A 19 -16.60 -12.15 -8.03
N LEU A 20 -15.94 -12.68 -9.05
CA LEU A 20 -14.80 -13.57 -8.90
C LEU A 20 -13.64 -12.88 -8.19
N TYR A 21 -13.34 -11.63 -8.55
CA TYR A 21 -12.33 -10.82 -7.89
C TYR A 21 -12.66 -10.59 -6.42
N LEU A 22 -13.89 -10.14 -6.11
CA LEU A 22 -14.31 -9.88 -4.74
C LEU A 22 -14.33 -11.16 -3.88
N ALA A 23 -14.83 -12.26 -4.45
CA ALA A 23 -14.80 -13.56 -3.79
C ALA A 23 -13.36 -14.03 -3.53
N SER A 24 -12.48 -13.86 -4.51
CA SER A 24 -11.05 -14.20 -4.36
C SER A 24 -10.40 -13.34 -3.28
N ALA A 25 -10.63 -12.02 -3.30
CA ALA A 25 -10.12 -11.10 -2.29
C ALA A 25 -10.58 -11.51 -0.88
N PHE A 26 -11.87 -11.78 -0.70
CA PHE A 26 -12.43 -12.24 0.57
C PHE A 26 -11.87 -13.59 1.03
N LEU A 27 -11.83 -14.59 0.14
CA LEU A 27 -11.36 -15.93 0.48
C LEU A 27 -9.87 -15.90 0.85
N PHE A 28 -9.03 -15.23 0.05
CA PHE A 28 -7.59 -15.17 0.31
C PHE A 28 -7.24 -14.26 1.49
N SER A 29 -7.96 -13.15 1.72
CA SER A 29 -7.74 -12.31 2.91
C SER A 29 -8.14 -13.01 4.21
N SER A 30 -9.02 -14.02 4.13
CA SER A 30 -9.50 -14.77 5.29
C SER A 30 -8.59 -15.93 5.69
N ILE A 31 -7.54 -16.23 4.91
CA ILE A 31 -6.57 -17.27 5.26
C ILE A 31 -5.56 -16.67 6.26
N PRO A 32 -5.59 -17.08 7.54
CA PRO A 32 -4.66 -16.54 8.52
C PRO A 32 -3.24 -17.03 8.20
N TYR A 33 -2.30 -16.10 8.20
CA TYR A 33 -0.87 -16.39 8.11
C TYR A 33 -0.21 -16.18 9.47
N ASN A 34 0.93 -16.84 9.72
CA ASN A 34 1.72 -16.65 10.94
C ASN A 34 0.96 -16.97 12.25
N THR A 35 0.13 -18.03 12.25
CA THR A 35 -0.69 -18.41 13.42
C THR A 35 0.12 -18.88 14.62
N SER A 36 1.38 -19.26 14.41
CA SER A 36 2.33 -19.62 15.46
C SER A 36 3.25 -18.46 15.86
N PHE A 37 2.89 -17.22 15.55
CA PHE A 37 3.68 -16.06 15.92
C PHE A 37 3.90 -16.01 17.43
N VAL A 38 5.15 -15.81 17.83
CA VAL A 38 5.55 -15.54 19.22
C VAL A 38 6.36 -14.26 19.19
N GLN A 39 5.91 -13.26 19.94
CA GLN A 39 6.63 -11.99 20.04
C GLN A 39 7.98 -12.20 20.73
N SER A 40 9.04 -11.56 20.23
CA SER A 40 10.34 -11.56 20.90
C SER A 40 10.20 -10.97 22.30
N THR A 41 10.70 -11.67 23.31
CA THR A 41 10.77 -11.16 24.69
C THR A 41 11.93 -10.21 24.89
N ASN A 42 12.96 -10.31 24.05
CA ASN A 42 14.15 -9.48 24.12
C ASN A 42 14.11 -8.49 22.96
N ASP A 43 14.03 -7.19 23.29
CA ASP A 43 14.07 -6.07 22.33
C ASP A 43 13.08 -6.20 21.15
N PRO A 44 11.76 -6.17 21.41
CA PRO A 44 10.76 -6.32 20.37
C PRO A 44 10.72 -5.10 19.44
N VAL A 45 10.69 -5.34 18.13
CA VAL A 45 10.49 -4.29 17.13
C VAL A 45 9.00 -3.96 17.02
N ALA A 46 8.63 -2.72 17.34
CA ALA A 46 7.29 -2.23 17.10
C ALA A 46 7.11 -1.84 15.62
N ILE A 47 6.21 -2.53 14.90
CA ILE A 47 5.87 -2.25 13.50
C ILE A 47 4.40 -1.83 13.44
N PHE A 48 4.12 -0.72 12.77
CA PHE A 48 2.77 -0.19 12.60
C PHE A 48 2.42 -0.05 11.12
N LEU A 49 1.11 -0.03 10.83
CA LEU A 49 0.59 0.38 9.53
C LEU A 49 0.15 1.85 9.64
N HIS A 50 0.67 2.70 8.76
CA HIS A 50 0.27 4.09 8.62
C HIS A 50 -0.50 4.27 7.33
N THR A 51 -1.70 4.83 7.36
CA THR A 51 -2.52 5.02 6.15
C THR A 51 -3.12 6.41 6.11
N ASN A 52 -3.29 6.93 4.90
CA ASN A 52 -4.06 8.13 4.60
C ASN A 52 -5.40 7.79 3.88
N GLY A 53 -5.83 6.53 3.93
CA GLY A 53 -7.02 6.03 3.24
C GLY A 53 -6.80 5.63 1.78
N VAL A 54 -5.69 6.06 1.15
CA VAL A 54 -5.34 5.73 -0.24
C VAL A 54 -4.07 4.87 -0.29
N HIS A 55 -3.06 5.24 0.49
CA HIS A 55 -1.80 4.54 0.64
C HIS A 55 -1.68 3.96 2.05
N THR A 56 -0.94 2.85 2.14
CA THR A 56 -0.58 2.22 3.40
C THR A 56 0.92 2.02 3.42
N ASP A 57 1.56 2.63 4.39
CA ASP A 57 3.00 2.61 4.61
C ASP A 57 3.31 1.77 5.86
N ILE A 58 4.50 1.17 5.88
CA ILE A 58 5.00 0.42 7.04
C ILE A 58 5.83 1.38 7.90
N LEU A 59 5.38 1.63 9.13
CA LEU A 59 6.06 2.49 10.09
C LEU A 59 6.90 1.65 11.05
N VAL A 60 8.19 1.97 11.14
CA VAL A 60 9.18 1.27 11.96
C VAL A 60 10.00 2.26 12.81
N PRO A 61 10.67 1.84 13.89
CA PRO A 61 11.57 2.70 14.64
C PRO A 61 12.72 3.16 13.74
N ALA A 62 13.12 4.43 13.85
CA ALA A 62 14.25 4.98 13.10
C ALA A 62 15.57 4.29 13.46
N VAL A 63 15.73 3.96 14.73
CA VAL A 63 16.89 3.22 15.26
C VAL A 63 16.38 2.08 16.13
N HIS A 64 16.84 0.87 15.86
CA HIS A 64 16.63 -0.34 16.64
C HIS A 64 17.91 -1.18 16.63
N SER A 65 18.12 -2.06 17.62
CA SER A 65 19.32 -2.93 17.65
C SER A 65 19.49 -3.80 16.38
N PHE A 66 18.38 -4.10 15.73
CA PHE A 66 18.30 -4.87 14.49
C PHE A 66 18.63 -4.03 13.24
N GLN A 67 18.25 -2.74 13.23
CA GLN A 67 18.42 -1.86 12.08
C GLN A 67 18.48 -0.40 12.53
N ASP A 68 19.53 0.29 12.08
CA ASP A 68 19.67 1.74 12.18
C ASP A 68 19.49 2.34 10.78
N TRP A 69 18.38 3.03 10.55
CA TRP A 69 18.05 3.58 9.23
C TRP A 69 18.86 4.81 8.87
N ASP A 70 19.48 5.50 9.84
CA ASP A 70 20.35 6.66 9.59
C ASP A 70 21.60 6.26 8.79
N THR A 71 21.97 4.97 8.82
CA THR A 71 23.11 4.43 8.07
C THR A 71 22.79 4.18 6.59
N LEU A 72 21.52 4.05 6.23
CA LEU A 72 21.08 3.70 4.87
C LEU A 72 20.41 4.87 4.15
N LEU A 73 19.64 5.67 4.88
CA LEU A 73 18.90 6.78 4.31
C LEU A 73 19.73 8.07 4.38
N PRO A 74 19.80 8.83 3.28
CA PRO A 74 20.38 10.15 3.34
C PRO A 74 19.47 11.10 4.13
N ASP A 75 20.08 12.09 4.78
CA ASP A 75 19.40 13.28 5.32
C ASP A 75 18.24 12.99 6.29
N VAL A 76 18.34 11.94 7.12
CA VAL A 76 17.33 11.67 8.16
C VAL A 76 17.25 12.86 9.12
N PRO A 77 16.07 13.49 9.31
CA PRO A 77 15.94 14.64 10.19
C PRO A 77 16.31 14.31 11.64
N ALA A 78 16.94 15.26 12.33
CA ALA A 78 17.25 15.10 13.74
C ALA A 78 15.99 14.84 14.59
N ALA A 79 16.14 13.98 15.60
CA ALA A 79 15.05 13.54 16.49
C ALA A 79 13.90 12.79 15.79
N THR A 80 14.17 12.16 14.64
CA THR A 80 13.25 11.16 14.05
C THR A 80 13.22 9.93 14.95
N ALA A 81 12.02 9.55 15.42
CA ALA A 81 11.81 8.34 16.22
C ALA A 81 11.27 7.18 15.38
N TYR A 82 10.49 7.48 14.34
CA TYR A 82 9.89 6.50 13.44
C TYR A 82 9.99 6.93 11.98
N ILE A 83 10.10 5.96 11.08
CA ILE A 83 10.15 6.15 9.65
C ILE A 83 9.08 5.28 8.99
N ALA A 84 8.27 5.87 8.12
CA ALA A 84 7.30 5.14 7.32
C ALA A 84 7.82 4.94 5.90
N PHE A 85 7.66 3.72 5.40
CA PHE A 85 8.04 3.33 4.04
C PHE A 85 6.79 2.92 3.26
N GLY A 86 6.53 3.65 2.17
CA GLY A 86 5.55 3.32 1.15
C GLY A 86 6.23 2.93 -0.15
N TRP A 87 5.63 2.05 -0.94
CA TRP A 87 6.13 1.67 -2.26
C TRP A 87 5.01 1.70 -3.30
N GLY A 88 5.29 2.28 -4.45
CA GLY A 88 4.28 2.48 -5.48
C GLY A 88 4.85 2.98 -6.80
N ASP A 89 3.95 3.35 -7.72
CA ASP A 89 4.33 3.88 -9.03
C ASP A 89 4.93 5.30 -8.92
N LYS A 90 6.11 5.50 -9.53
CA LYS A 90 6.81 6.79 -9.51
C LYS A 90 6.01 7.87 -10.24
N GLY A 91 5.36 7.53 -11.34
CA GLY A 91 4.55 8.45 -12.12
C GLY A 91 3.35 8.95 -11.32
N PHE A 92 2.69 8.07 -10.59
CA PHE A 92 1.60 8.39 -9.69
C PHE A 92 2.05 9.32 -8.56
N TYR A 93 3.15 8.99 -7.86
CA TYR A 93 3.65 9.83 -6.77
C TYR A 93 4.06 11.23 -7.21
N LEU A 94 4.65 11.39 -8.40
CA LEU A 94 5.17 12.69 -8.84
C LEU A 94 4.12 13.55 -9.56
N ASN A 95 3.13 12.93 -10.22
CA ASN A 95 2.21 13.65 -11.11
C ASN A 95 0.76 13.66 -10.61
N THR A 96 0.45 12.98 -9.51
CA THR A 96 -0.92 12.95 -8.94
C THR A 96 -0.96 13.45 -7.48
N PRO A 97 -0.66 14.74 -7.20
CA PRO A 97 -0.78 15.26 -5.84
C PRO A 97 -2.22 15.20 -5.30
N THR A 98 -3.20 15.45 -6.16
CA THR A 98 -4.63 15.31 -5.85
C THR A 98 -5.32 14.37 -6.82
N TRP A 99 -6.48 13.85 -6.44
CA TRP A 99 -7.31 13.03 -7.35
C TRP A 99 -7.70 13.75 -8.65
N GLY A 100 -7.76 15.09 -8.64
CA GLY A 100 -8.03 15.89 -9.83
C GLY A 100 -6.91 15.87 -10.87
N ASP A 101 -5.68 15.53 -10.45
CA ASP A 101 -4.50 15.46 -11.30
C ASP A 101 -4.34 14.09 -11.98
N LEU A 102 -5.19 13.11 -11.63
CA LEU A 102 -5.09 11.75 -12.14
C LEU A 102 -5.45 11.70 -13.63
N THR A 103 -4.44 11.44 -14.46
CA THR A 103 -4.64 11.22 -15.90
C THR A 103 -4.80 9.73 -16.23
N PHE A 104 -5.54 9.43 -17.30
CA PHE A 104 -5.68 8.05 -17.78
C PHE A 104 -4.33 7.36 -18.05
N PRO A 105 -3.34 7.99 -18.73
CA PRO A 105 -2.03 7.38 -18.91
C PRO A 105 -1.32 7.04 -17.59
N THR A 106 -1.40 7.90 -16.57
CA THR A 106 -0.82 7.62 -15.25
C THR A 106 -1.52 6.45 -14.58
N ALA A 107 -2.86 6.46 -14.54
CA ALA A 107 -3.65 5.41 -13.94
C ALA A 107 -3.39 4.04 -14.61
N PHE A 108 -3.38 4.02 -15.94
CA PHE A 108 -3.14 2.79 -16.71
C PHE A 108 -1.73 2.24 -16.46
N LYS A 109 -0.70 3.09 -16.51
CA LYS A 109 0.69 2.66 -16.26
C LYS A 109 0.89 2.14 -14.84
N ALA A 110 0.32 2.84 -13.85
CA ALA A 110 0.38 2.42 -12.45
C ALA A 110 -0.32 1.07 -12.24
N ALA A 111 -1.52 0.89 -12.79
CA ALA A 111 -2.29 -0.35 -12.65
C ALA A 111 -1.69 -1.54 -13.42
N SER A 112 -1.03 -1.29 -14.55
CA SER A 112 -0.43 -2.33 -15.39
C SER A 112 1.02 -2.68 -15.03
N GLY A 113 1.67 -1.90 -14.15
CA GLY A 113 3.08 -2.08 -13.81
C GLY A 113 4.04 -1.73 -14.96
N LEU A 114 3.58 -0.97 -15.97
CA LEU A 114 4.39 -0.57 -17.14
C LEU A 114 5.27 0.66 -16.88
N SER A 115 5.44 1.05 -15.63
CA SER A 115 6.19 2.23 -15.20
C SER A 115 7.16 1.85 -14.09
N THR A 116 8.11 2.74 -13.81
CA THR A 116 9.07 2.56 -12.73
C THR A 116 8.43 2.83 -11.38
N THR A 117 8.91 2.17 -10.33
CA THR A 117 8.44 2.40 -8.97
C THR A 117 9.31 3.41 -8.22
N ALA A 118 8.79 3.93 -7.11
CA ALA A 118 9.53 4.74 -6.15
C ALA A 118 9.15 4.33 -4.73
N MET A 119 10.03 4.64 -3.78
CA MET A 119 9.78 4.49 -2.35
C MET A 119 9.47 5.87 -1.77
N HIS A 120 8.35 5.97 -1.07
CA HIS A 120 7.96 7.14 -0.29
C HIS A 120 8.47 6.95 1.14
N VAL A 121 9.22 7.92 1.65
CA VAL A 121 9.80 7.87 3.01
C VAL A 121 9.32 9.07 3.80
N SER A 122 8.68 8.82 4.94
CA SER A 122 8.16 9.86 5.83
C SER A 122 8.75 9.72 7.23
N TYR A 123 9.08 10.85 7.86
CA TYR A 123 9.80 10.91 9.13
C TYR A 123 8.89 11.44 10.24
N PHE A 124 8.87 10.75 11.38
CA PHE A 124 8.00 11.07 12.51
C PHE A 124 8.78 11.16 13.81
N LYS A 125 8.50 12.20 14.61
CA LYS A 125 9.09 12.37 15.95
C LYS A 125 8.46 11.49 17.02
N ASN A 126 7.22 11.06 16.79
CA ASN A 126 6.43 10.20 17.66
C ASN A 126 5.54 9.30 16.78
N ILE A 127 4.95 8.25 17.36
CA ILE A 127 3.93 7.47 16.64
C ILE A 127 2.79 8.41 16.24
N PRO A 128 2.48 8.56 14.94
CA PRO A 128 1.40 9.42 14.50
C PRO A 128 0.07 8.90 15.04
N VAL A 129 -0.72 9.77 15.65
CA VAL A 129 -2.11 9.48 15.99
C VAL A 129 -2.87 9.32 14.68
N ILE A 130 -3.75 8.31 14.58
CA ILE A 130 -4.62 8.12 13.42
C ILE A 130 -5.39 9.43 13.19
N SER A 131 -5.00 10.20 12.17
CA SER A 131 -5.78 11.37 11.76
C SER A 131 -6.81 10.88 10.75
N GLU A 132 -8.08 10.85 11.15
CA GLU A 132 -9.22 10.70 10.24
C GLU A 132 -9.41 11.96 9.37
N GLN A 133 -8.33 12.51 8.80
CA GLN A 133 -8.45 13.64 7.89
C GLN A 133 -8.65 13.13 6.47
N THR A 134 -9.94 13.03 6.14
CA THR A 134 -10.58 13.03 4.81
C THR A 134 -9.92 13.94 3.78
#